data_AF-A0A382GLM2-F1
#
_entry.id   AF-A0A382GLM2-F1
#
_cell.length_a   1.000
_cell.length_b   1.000
_cell.length_c   1.000
_cell.angle_alpha   90.00
_cell.angle_beta   90.00
_cell.angle_gamma   90.00
#
_symmetry.space_group_name_H-M   'P 1'
#
loop_
_entity.id
_entity.type
_entity.pdbx_description
1 polymer ?
#
loop_
_entity_poly.entity_id
_entity_poly.type
_entity_poly.pdbx_seq_one_letter_code
_entity_poly.pdbx_strand_id
1 'polypeptide(L)'
;VALLLLVGSLSGCLGPADEDVDGISDELDLCSLTPIDETVDESGCSASQKDGDGDDISDADDMCAQTPIGEDADESGCSATERDGDGDGLVDAEDSCPSTPANETVASDGCADSEIDMSMRPWWCQSTGTGHGDDQDHGDHLAPAYHGMTKGMLSWQDCIDVSEQFEAAIAWAMQWPTLADAEADGFHMAVDYVMGMGTHHVRLGDFSMENDGFDPLEPEFSGTRMDSDFDFERPEFLMYASSAQDAELVGFAWYVRTDSVNPPSGFPGDNDWWHVHETLCFTNSSFQVVGEDISDEDCHYRDGTNVHLDDYWMTHAWIIEPWLTEFDVFTNHHPCLKEEGAVSDPEDSCWDEAFGEGGSEHNH
;
A
#
# COMPACT_ATOMS: atom_id res chain seq x y z
N VAL A 1 15.84 -73.88 -79.46
CA VAL A 1 16.72 -74.26 -78.34
C VAL A 1 16.70 -73.11 -77.34
N ALA A 2 16.23 -73.41 -76.13
CA ALA A 2 16.29 -72.66 -74.87
C ALA A 2 15.90 -71.17 -74.84
N LEU A 3 14.69 -70.94 -74.29
CA LEU A 3 14.19 -69.73 -73.67
C LEU A 3 14.79 -69.62 -72.25
N LEU A 4 15.37 -68.49 -71.86
CA LEU A 4 15.75 -68.21 -70.47
C LEU A 4 14.99 -66.97 -69.97
N LEU A 5 13.93 -67.25 -69.20
CA LEU A 5 13.22 -66.31 -68.34
C LEU A 5 14.02 -66.20 -67.03
N LEU A 6 14.56 -65.01 -66.73
CA LEU A 6 15.00 -64.66 -65.38
C LEU A 6 13.76 -64.27 -64.57
N VAL A 7 13.28 -65.19 -63.74
CA VAL A 7 12.34 -64.92 -62.66
C VAL A 7 13.17 -64.57 -61.43
N GLY A 8 13.29 -63.28 -61.14
CA GLY A 8 13.86 -62.79 -59.88
C GLY A 8 12.86 -62.98 -58.75
N SER A 9 13.23 -63.81 -57.80
CA SER A 9 12.48 -64.21 -56.60
C SER A 9 12.04 -63.02 -55.74
N LEU A 10 10.73 -62.84 -55.57
CA LEU A 10 10.13 -62.22 -54.38
C LEU A 10 10.35 -63.16 -53.19
N SER A 11 11.23 -62.80 -52.26
CA SER A 11 11.24 -63.43 -50.93
C SER A 11 11.84 -62.50 -49.90
N GLY A 12 10.99 -62.01 -49.00
CA GLY A 12 11.34 -61.79 -47.60
C GLY A 12 11.81 -60.39 -47.19
N CYS A 13 10.94 -59.40 -47.28
CA CYS A 13 10.81 -58.42 -46.20
C CYS A 13 9.45 -58.65 -45.52
N LEU A 14 9.21 -59.83 -44.94
CA LEU A 14 8.16 -59.97 -43.93
C LEU A 14 8.79 -59.60 -42.59
N GLY A 15 9.00 -58.30 -42.40
CA GLY A 15 9.00 -57.76 -41.04
C GLY A 15 7.60 -57.91 -40.43
N PRO A 16 7.45 -57.69 -39.12
CA PRO A 16 6.12 -57.49 -38.54
C PRO A 16 5.35 -56.41 -39.31
N ALA A 17 4.02 -56.49 -39.31
CA ALA A 17 3.18 -55.49 -39.96
C ALA A 17 3.38 -54.12 -39.29
N ASP A 18 3.32 -53.09 -40.11
CA ASP A 18 3.55 -51.67 -39.79
C ASP A 18 2.66 -50.93 -40.80
N GLU A 19 1.43 -50.60 -40.37
CA GLU A 19 0.34 -50.13 -41.22
C GLU A 19 0.53 -48.68 -41.69
N ASP A 20 1.02 -47.81 -40.82
CA ASP A 20 1.28 -46.39 -41.11
C ASP A 20 2.73 -46.09 -41.50
N VAL A 21 3.62 -47.09 -41.42
CA VAL A 21 4.99 -47.05 -41.95
C VAL A 21 5.86 -46.04 -41.19
N ASP A 22 5.62 -45.90 -39.88
CA ASP A 22 6.37 -45.01 -39.00
C ASP A 22 7.68 -45.65 -38.45
N GLY A 23 7.85 -46.95 -38.68
CA GLY A 23 9.03 -47.73 -38.28
C GLY A 23 8.86 -48.52 -36.99
N ILE A 24 7.72 -48.43 -36.31
CA ILE A 24 7.31 -49.26 -35.18
C ILE A 24 6.25 -50.26 -35.67
N SER A 25 6.40 -51.53 -35.31
CA SER A 25 5.42 -52.54 -35.74
C SER A 25 4.08 -52.37 -35.02
N ASP A 26 2.97 -52.69 -35.69
CA ASP A 26 1.60 -52.64 -35.14
C ASP A 26 1.44 -53.33 -33.76
N GLU A 27 2.26 -54.34 -33.44
CA GLU A 27 2.23 -55.03 -32.13
C GLU A 27 2.81 -54.21 -30.97
N LEU A 28 3.64 -53.20 -31.28
CA LEU A 28 4.35 -52.33 -30.34
C LEU A 28 3.93 -50.85 -30.45
N ASP A 29 3.20 -50.51 -31.51
CA ASP A 29 2.69 -49.17 -31.77
C ASP A 29 1.39 -48.90 -30.96
N LEU A 30 1.41 -47.83 -30.16
CA LEU A 30 0.29 -47.34 -29.37
C LEU A 30 -0.54 -46.27 -30.11
N CYS A 31 0.00 -45.68 -31.18
CA CYS A 31 -0.54 -44.53 -31.90
C CYS A 31 -0.74 -44.81 -33.38
N SER A 32 -1.80 -45.54 -33.70
CA SER A 32 -2.11 -45.87 -35.09
C SER A 32 -2.33 -44.64 -35.98
N LEU A 33 -1.91 -44.74 -37.25
CA LEU A 33 -2.04 -43.72 -38.28
C LEU A 33 -1.18 -42.48 -38.03
N THR A 34 0.03 -42.68 -37.53
CA THR A 34 1.01 -41.60 -37.38
C THR A 34 1.23 -40.89 -38.72
N PRO A 35 1.20 -39.54 -38.76
CA PRO A 35 1.43 -38.82 -40.01
C PRO A 35 2.80 -39.16 -40.62
N ILE A 36 2.78 -39.42 -41.93
CA ILE A 36 3.99 -39.73 -42.70
C ILE A 36 4.99 -38.56 -42.56
N ASP A 37 6.27 -38.92 -42.38
CA ASP A 37 7.42 -38.03 -42.15
C ASP A 37 7.54 -37.40 -40.74
N GLU A 38 6.68 -37.76 -39.78
CA GLU A 38 6.89 -37.41 -38.36
C GLU A 38 7.83 -38.40 -37.66
N THR A 39 8.56 -37.90 -36.66
CA THR A 39 9.42 -38.75 -35.82
C THR A 39 8.62 -39.31 -34.66
N VAL A 40 8.65 -40.63 -34.49
CA VAL A 40 7.98 -41.34 -33.40
C VAL A 40 8.94 -41.73 -32.27
N ASP A 41 8.38 -41.92 -31.09
CA ASP A 41 9.10 -42.46 -29.94
C ASP A 41 9.09 -44.01 -29.93
N GLU A 42 9.54 -44.62 -28.83
CA GLU A 42 9.56 -46.09 -28.67
C GLU A 42 8.16 -46.73 -28.67
N SER A 43 7.10 -45.92 -28.56
CA SER A 43 5.70 -46.35 -28.52
C SER A 43 4.98 -46.15 -29.85
N GLY A 44 5.66 -45.70 -30.91
CA GLY A 44 5.04 -45.39 -32.22
C GLY A 44 4.29 -44.06 -32.25
N CYS A 45 4.39 -43.24 -31.20
CA CYS A 45 3.63 -42.00 -31.11
C CYS A 45 4.48 -40.79 -31.50
N SER A 46 3.99 -39.96 -32.42
CA SER A 46 4.57 -38.65 -32.71
C SER A 46 4.07 -37.57 -31.74
N ALA A 47 4.71 -36.39 -31.76
CA ALA A 47 4.29 -35.26 -30.93
C ALA A 47 2.87 -34.76 -31.26
N SER A 48 2.41 -34.88 -32.52
CA SER A 48 1.07 -34.42 -32.92
C SER A 48 -0.06 -35.33 -32.44
N GLN A 49 0.26 -36.54 -31.95
CA GLN A 49 -0.71 -37.50 -31.42
C GLN A 49 -0.68 -37.59 -29.89
N LYS A 50 0.30 -36.96 -29.25
CA LYS A 50 0.46 -36.97 -27.80
C LYS A 50 -0.04 -35.67 -27.20
N ASP A 51 -0.45 -35.77 -25.95
CA ASP A 51 -0.82 -34.68 -25.07
C ASP A 51 -0.30 -35.08 -23.68
N GLY A 52 0.88 -34.55 -23.34
CA GLY A 52 1.74 -35.02 -22.27
C GLY A 52 1.29 -34.56 -20.88
N ASP A 53 0.69 -33.38 -20.79
CA ASP A 53 0.14 -32.80 -19.57
C ASP A 53 -1.39 -32.94 -19.48
N GLY A 54 -2.06 -33.28 -20.58
CA GLY A 54 -3.48 -33.61 -20.63
C GLY A 54 -4.38 -32.39 -20.73
N ASP A 55 -3.92 -31.33 -21.37
CA ASP A 55 -4.59 -30.04 -21.51
C ASP A 55 -5.46 -29.92 -22.79
N ASP A 56 -5.61 -31.03 -23.52
CA ASP A 56 -6.29 -31.17 -24.81
C ASP A 56 -5.58 -30.51 -26.01
N ILE A 57 -4.36 -29.99 -25.84
CA ILE A 57 -3.47 -29.52 -26.91
C ILE A 57 -2.35 -30.54 -27.14
N SER A 58 -2.02 -30.83 -28.40
CA SER A 58 -1.00 -31.84 -28.68
C SER A 58 0.41 -31.33 -28.37
N ASP A 59 1.34 -32.20 -27.94
CA ASP A 59 2.74 -31.88 -27.67
C ASP A 59 3.44 -31.14 -28.84
N ALA A 60 2.93 -31.27 -30.06
CA ALA A 60 3.45 -30.57 -31.25
C ALA A 60 3.05 -29.09 -31.35
N ASP A 61 1.88 -28.74 -30.81
CA ASP A 61 1.28 -27.40 -30.88
C ASP A 61 1.29 -26.68 -29.52
N ASP A 62 1.56 -27.41 -28.44
CA ASP A 62 1.60 -26.93 -27.07
C ASP A 62 2.91 -26.16 -26.76
N MET A 63 2.76 -24.90 -26.35
CA MET A 63 3.84 -24.01 -25.92
C MET A 63 4.18 -24.15 -24.43
N CYS A 64 3.26 -24.66 -23.61
CA CYS A 64 3.37 -24.86 -22.17
C CYS A 64 3.22 -26.34 -21.80
N ALA A 65 4.27 -27.12 -22.04
CA ALA A 65 4.35 -28.57 -21.87
C ALA A 65 4.03 -29.16 -20.47
N GLN A 66 3.63 -28.34 -19.50
CA GLN A 66 3.29 -28.73 -18.13
C GLN A 66 2.10 -27.92 -17.57
N THR A 67 1.11 -27.61 -18.40
CA THR A 67 -0.10 -26.91 -17.98
C THR A 67 -0.74 -27.60 -16.76
N PRO A 68 -1.01 -26.87 -15.66
CA PRO A 68 -1.52 -27.48 -14.44
C PRO A 68 -2.85 -28.21 -14.66
N ILE A 69 -2.93 -29.44 -14.14
CA ILE A 69 -4.13 -30.28 -14.26
C ILE A 69 -5.35 -29.54 -13.69
N GLY A 70 -6.36 -29.36 -14.55
CA GLY A 70 -7.65 -28.77 -14.18
C GLY A 70 -7.75 -27.26 -14.45
N GLU A 71 -6.71 -26.64 -15.00
CA GLU A 71 -6.78 -25.30 -15.57
C GLU A 71 -7.22 -25.35 -17.04
N ASP A 72 -7.86 -24.29 -17.50
CA ASP A 72 -8.31 -24.18 -18.89
C ASP A 72 -7.15 -23.62 -19.74
N ALA A 73 -6.57 -24.46 -20.59
CA ALA A 73 -5.56 -24.06 -21.58
C ALA A 73 -6.19 -23.29 -22.75
N ASP A 74 -5.44 -22.36 -23.33
CA ASP A 74 -5.81 -21.68 -24.56
C ASP A 74 -5.35 -22.42 -25.83
N GLU A 75 -5.48 -21.79 -27.01
CA GLU A 75 -5.09 -22.40 -28.28
C GLU A 75 -3.58 -22.69 -28.40
N SER A 76 -2.76 -22.15 -27.50
CA SER A 76 -1.32 -22.38 -27.44
C SER A 76 -0.94 -23.43 -26.40
N GLY A 77 -1.90 -24.09 -25.75
CA GLY A 77 -1.66 -25.05 -24.68
C GLY A 77 -1.24 -24.40 -23.37
N CYS A 78 -1.54 -23.12 -23.14
CA CYS A 78 -1.11 -22.42 -21.93
C CYS A 78 -2.31 -21.94 -21.11
N SER A 79 -2.27 -22.16 -19.80
CA SER A 79 -3.28 -21.65 -18.85
C SER A 79 -3.06 -20.19 -18.45
N ALA A 80 -4.04 -19.58 -17.77
CA ALA A 80 -3.90 -18.22 -17.23
C ALA A 80 -2.79 -18.10 -16.16
N THR A 81 -2.38 -19.18 -15.52
CA THR A 81 -1.27 -19.15 -14.53
C THR A 81 0.11 -19.24 -15.17
N GLU A 82 0.18 -19.44 -16.49
CA GLU A 82 1.43 -19.57 -17.25
C GLU A 82 1.60 -18.48 -18.31
N ARG A 83 0.50 -17.89 -18.78
CA ARG A 83 0.51 -16.80 -19.75
C ARG A 83 0.70 -15.45 -19.09
N ASP A 84 1.42 -14.58 -19.78
CA ASP A 84 1.60 -13.16 -19.49
C ASP A 84 1.23 -12.43 -20.80
N GLY A 85 -0.04 -12.06 -20.93
CA GLY A 85 -0.67 -11.67 -22.18
C GLY A 85 -0.17 -10.35 -22.75
N ASP A 86 0.23 -9.42 -21.90
CA ASP A 86 0.76 -8.10 -22.28
C ASP A 86 2.27 -7.95 -22.07
N GLY A 87 2.91 -8.89 -21.37
CA GLY A 87 4.35 -8.96 -21.18
C GLY A 87 4.85 -8.04 -20.08
N ASP A 88 4.01 -7.69 -19.11
CA ASP A 88 4.34 -6.79 -18.00
C ASP A 88 5.11 -7.49 -16.84
N GLY A 89 5.13 -8.82 -16.86
CA GLY A 89 5.82 -9.67 -15.90
C GLY A 89 4.93 -10.32 -14.85
N LEU A 90 3.61 -10.09 -14.88
CA LEU A 90 2.60 -10.83 -14.13
C LEU A 90 1.91 -11.85 -15.04
N VAL A 91 1.50 -12.97 -14.47
CA VAL A 91 0.69 -13.95 -15.21
C VAL A 91 -0.77 -13.47 -15.25
N ASP A 92 -1.50 -13.80 -16.32
CA ASP A 92 -2.89 -13.37 -16.53
C ASP A 92 -3.80 -13.68 -15.32
N ALA A 93 -3.48 -14.71 -14.53
CA ALA A 93 -4.22 -15.10 -13.34
C ALA A 93 -3.96 -14.19 -12.11
N GLU A 94 -2.83 -13.49 -12.06
CA GLU A 94 -2.44 -12.54 -11.01
C GLU A 94 -2.54 -11.08 -11.45
N ASP A 95 -2.67 -10.84 -12.76
CA ASP A 95 -2.80 -9.53 -13.37
C ASP A 95 -4.26 -9.04 -13.39
N SER A 96 -4.51 -7.89 -12.78
CA SER A 96 -5.83 -7.23 -12.77
C SER A 96 -6.16 -6.55 -14.10
N CYS A 97 -5.14 -6.26 -14.92
CA CYS A 97 -5.21 -5.64 -16.23
C CYS A 97 -4.40 -6.46 -17.27
N PRO A 98 -4.86 -7.68 -17.65
CA PRO A 98 -4.13 -8.64 -18.52
C PRO A 98 -4.01 -8.22 -20.00
N SER A 99 -4.12 -6.93 -20.29
CA SER A 99 -4.11 -6.36 -21.64
C SER A 99 -3.57 -4.93 -21.63
N THR A 100 -2.69 -4.62 -20.67
CA THR A 100 -2.06 -3.33 -20.50
C THR A 100 -1.34 -2.91 -21.79
N PRO A 101 -1.45 -1.64 -22.23
CA PRO A 101 -0.74 -1.19 -23.41
C PRO A 101 0.79 -1.30 -23.28
N ALA A 102 1.43 -1.86 -24.31
CA ALA A 102 2.89 -2.03 -24.32
C ALA A 102 3.67 -0.72 -24.10
N ASN A 103 4.73 -0.81 -23.29
CA ASN A 103 5.61 0.30 -22.84
C ASN A 103 4.98 1.25 -21.81
N GLU A 104 3.86 0.90 -21.20
CA GLU A 104 3.41 1.57 -19.99
C GLU A 104 4.12 1.00 -18.74
N THR A 105 4.14 1.79 -17.67
CA THR A 105 4.65 1.33 -16.37
C THR A 105 3.45 0.86 -15.58
N VAL A 106 3.49 -0.41 -15.17
CA VAL A 106 2.43 -1.06 -14.40
C VAL A 106 2.69 -0.94 -12.91
N ALA A 107 1.62 -0.93 -12.13
CA ALA A 107 1.68 -1.12 -10.70
C ALA A 107 1.79 -2.63 -10.35
N SER A 108 1.84 -2.94 -9.06
CA SER A 108 2.03 -4.29 -8.54
C SER A 108 0.87 -5.25 -8.82
N ASP A 109 -0.27 -4.72 -9.25
CA ASP A 109 -1.45 -5.47 -9.69
C ASP A 109 -1.53 -5.62 -11.23
N GLY A 110 -0.50 -5.17 -11.96
CA GLY A 110 -0.40 -5.24 -13.43
C GLY A 110 -1.08 -4.09 -14.16
N CYS A 111 -1.78 -3.22 -13.45
CA CYS A 111 -2.50 -2.12 -14.08
C CYS A 111 -1.62 -0.89 -14.29
N ALA A 112 -1.74 -0.26 -15.47
CA ALA A 112 -1.16 1.06 -15.70
C ALA A 112 -2.10 2.19 -15.25
N ASP A 113 -1.53 3.35 -14.94
CA ASP A 113 -2.29 4.58 -14.59
C ASP A 113 -3.35 4.96 -15.64
N SER A 114 -3.14 4.60 -16.91
CA SER A 114 -4.04 4.94 -18.02
C SER A 114 -5.33 4.09 -18.04
N GLU A 115 -5.32 2.94 -17.38
CA GLU A 115 -6.44 2.00 -17.28
C GLU A 115 -7.27 2.23 -16.02
N ILE A 116 -6.70 2.94 -15.04
CA ILE A 116 -7.35 3.23 -13.77
C ILE A 116 -8.11 4.56 -13.80
N ASP A 117 -9.44 4.48 -13.66
CA ASP A 117 -10.30 5.65 -13.50
C ASP A 117 -10.51 6.06 -12.02
N MET A 118 -11.15 7.21 -11.82
CA MET A 118 -11.43 7.76 -10.48
C MET A 118 -12.35 6.89 -9.62
N SER A 119 -13.16 6.01 -10.22
CA SER A 119 -14.08 5.16 -9.46
C SER A 119 -13.39 3.96 -8.81
N MET A 120 -12.21 3.58 -9.33
CA MET A 120 -11.37 2.53 -8.75
C MET A 120 -10.36 3.08 -7.74
N ARG A 121 -10.08 4.38 -7.78
CA ARG A 121 -9.14 5.03 -6.87
C ARG A 121 -9.78 5.30 -5.52
N PRO A 122 -9.16 4.89 -4.40
CA PRO A 122 -9.52 5.39 -3.09
C PRO A 122 -9.46 6.92 -3.05
N TRP A 123 -10.31 7.55 -2.24
CA TRP A 123 -10.42 9.01 -2.19
C TRP A 123 -9.10 9.70 -1.85
N TRP A 124 -8.27 9.08 -1.01
CA TRP A 124 -6.96 9.61 -0.62
C TRP A 124 -5.92 9.67 -1.74
N CYS A 125 -6.14 8.96 -2.85
CA CYS A 125 -5.33 9.08 -4.06
C CYS A 125 -5.32 10.49 -4.64
N GLN A 126 -6.36 11.27 -4.36
CA GLN A 126 -6.46 12.65 -4.82
C GLN A 126 -6.61 13.59 -3.63
N SER A 127 -5.48 14.16 -3.20
CA SER A 127 -5.52 15.26 -2.24
C SER A 127 -5.63 16.61 -2.96
N THR A 128 -6.56 17.44 -2.50
CA THR A 128 -6.84 18.77 -3.05
C THR A 128 -6.65 19.89 -2.03
N GLY A 129 -6.46 19.53 -0.75
CA GLY A 129 -6.18 20.47 0.32
C GLY A 129 -4.83 21.16 0.18
N THR A 130 -4.69 22.24 0.94
CA THR A 130 -3.46 23.03 1.05
C THR A 130 -2.58 22.57 2.20
N GLY A 131 -2.96 21.50 2.93
CA GLY A 131 -2.35 21.11 4.20
C GLY A 131 -2.64 22.07 5.38
N HIS A 132 -3.28 23.22 5.13
CA HIS A 132 -3.67 24.19 6.14
C HIS A 132 -5.19 24.13 6.40
N GLY A 133 -5.61 24.37 7.64
CA GLY A 133 -7.01 24.71 7.95
C GLY A 133 -7.25 26.21 7.72
N ASP A 134 -8.33 26.58 7.04
CA ASP A 134 -8.69 28.00 6.84
C ASP A 134 -8.93 28.70 8.20
N ASP A 135 -8.40 29.93 8.35
CA ASP A 135 -8.63 30.84 9.50
C ASP A 135 -8.21 30.30 10.90
N GLN A 136 -7.15 29.50 11.02
CA GLN A 136 -6.68 28.95 12.32
C GLN A 136 -5.28 29.43 12.75
N ASP A 137 -5.18 29.89 14.02
CA ASP A 137 -3.95 30.40 14.67
C ASP A 137 -2.96 29.28 15.08
N HIS A 138 -3.39 28.01 15.07
CA HIS A 138 -2.60 26.83 15.44
C HIS A 138 -2.59 25.82 14.30
N GLY A 139 -1.40 25.40 13.84
CA GLY A 139 -1.24 24.44 12.73
C GLY A 139 -0.94 25.06 11.36
N ASP A 140 -0.62 26.36 11.29
CA ASP A 140 -0.21 27.05 10.06
C ASP A 140 1.27 26.84 9.70
N HIS A 141 1.98 25.99 10.46
CA HIS A 141 3.43 25.77 10.39
C HIS A 141 3.87 24.78 9.31
N LEU A 142 3.20 24.76 8.16
CA LEU A 142 3.64 23.94 7.04
C LEU A 142 5.12 24.22 6.73
N ALA A 143 5.85 23.16 6.36
CA ALA A 143 7.23 23.32 5.95
C ALA A 143 7.34 24.42 4.88
N PRO A 144 8.29 25.37 5.00
CA PRO A 144 8.55 26.36 3.95
C PRO A 144 8.82 25.73 2.57
N ALA A 145 9.23 24.46 2.55
CA ALA A 145 9.42 23.64 1.34
C ALA A 145 8.13 23.50 0.49
N TYR A 146 6.95 23.53 1.10
CA TYR A 146 5.67 23.36 0.39
C TYR A 146 5.07 24.67 -0.16
N HIS A 147 5.68 25.83 0.12
CA HIS A 147 5.11 27.10 -0.30
C HIS A 147 5.02 27.20 -1.84
N GLY A 148 3.78 27.30 -2.33
CA GLY A 148 3.48 27.39 -3.76
C GLY A 148 3.42 26.04 -4.48
N MET A 149 3.55 24.94 -3.73
CA MET A 149 3.21 23.60 -4.20
C MET A 149 1.71 23.35 -4.06
N THR A 150 1.23 22.30 -4.72
CA THR A 150 -0.15 21.84 -4.63
C THR A 150 -0.13 20.32 -4.54
N LYS A 151 -0.94 19.75 -3.65
CA LYS A 151 -1.21 18.32 -3.63
C LYS A 151 -1.91 17.88 -4.93
N GLY A 152 -1.91 16.58 -5.20
CA GLY A 152 -2.45 16.08 -6.46
C GLY A 152 -2.76 14.59 -6.47
N MET A 153 -2.97 14.10 -7.69
CA MET A 153 -3.21 12.69 -7.97
C MET A 153 -1.92 11.90 -7.77
N LEU A 154 -1.98 10.86 -6.95
CA LEU A 154 -0.92 9.88 -6.80
C LEU A 154 -0.88 8.92 -8.00
N SER A 155 0.28 8.33 -8.27
CA SER A 155 0.35 7.21 -9.21
C SER A 155 -0.46 6.03 -8.66
N TRP A 156 -0.89 5.12 -9.52
CA TRP A 156 -1.66 3.95 -9.08
C TRP A 156 -0.86 3.06 -8.13
N GLN A 157 0.45 2.91 -8.34
CA GLN A 157 1.31 2.21 -7.39
C GLN A 157 1.32 2.90 -6.02
N ASP A 158 1.52 4.22 -5.98
CA ASP A 158 1.55 4.95 -4.71
C ASP A 158 0.20 4.83 -3.97
N CYS A 159 -0.92 4.81 -4.71
CA CYS A 159 -2.24 4.56 -4.14
C CYS A 159 -2.32 3.20 -3.43
N ILE A 160 -1.89 2.13 -4.09
CA ILE A 160 -1.87 0.78 -3.52
C ILE A 160 -0.99 0.74 -2.27
N ASP A 161 0.22 1.28 -2.37
CA ASP A 161 1.19 1.27 -1.26
C ASP A 161 0.66 2.06 -0.05
N VAL A 162 0.08 3.24 -0.27
CA VAL A 162 -0.54 4.06 0.79
C VAL A 162 -1.75 3.34 1.41
N SER A 163 -2.57 2.66 0.60
CA SER A 163 -3.70 1.88 1.11
C SER A 163 -3.26 0.78 2.07
N GLU A 164 -2.21 0.03 1.72
CA GLU A 164 -1.65 -1.01 2.61
C GLU A 164 -1.07 -0.39 3.89
N GLN A 165 -0.37 0.75 3.78
CA GLN A 165 0.21 1.44 4.93
C GLN A 165 -0.86 1.98 5.89
N PHE A 166 -1.95 2.55 5.36
CA PHE A 166 -3.09 3.00 6.15
C PHE A 166 -3.82 1.85 6.83
N GLU A 167 -4.05 0.74 6.14
CA GLU A 167 -4.66 -0.45 6.75
C GLU A 167 -3.82 -0.94 7.95
N ALA A 168 -2.50 -1.00 7.79
CA ALA A 168 -1.59 -1.39 8.86
C ALA A 168 -1.62 -0.43 10.05
N ALA A 169 -1.60 0.89 9.79
CA ALA A 169 -1.67 1.92 10.83
C ALA A 169 -2.99 1.86 11.61
N ILE A 170 -4.12 1.73 10.90
CA ILE A 170 -5.45 1.59 11.49
C ILE A 170 -5.51 0.32 12.35
N ALA A 171 -5.06 -0.82 11.81
CA ALA A 171 -5.08 -2.09 12.53
C ALA A 171 -4.26 -2.03 13.82
N TRP A 172 -3.11 -1.35 13.81
CA TRP A 172 -2.29 -1.15 14.99
C TRP A 172 -2.97 -0.25 16.02
N ALA A 173 -3.49 0.90 15.60
CA ALA A 173 -4.03 1.90 16.52
C ALA A 173 -5.40 1.51 17.09
N MET A 174 -6.21 0.73 16.35
CA MET A 174 -7.51 0.24 16.80
C MET A 174 -7.45 -0.77 17.97
N GLN A 175 -6.24 -1.09 18.45
CA GLN A 175 -6.04 -1.73 19.75
C GLN A 175 -6.47 -0.80 20.91
N TRP A 176 -6.49 0.53 20.71
CA TRP A 176 -6.87 1.54 21.69
C TRP A 176 -7.98 2.47 21.17
N PRO A 177 -9.20 1.95 20.96
CA PRO A 177 -10.29 2.72 20.36
C PRO A 177 -10.78 3.86 21.28
N THR A 178 -10.52 3.79 22.59
CA THR A 178 -10.85 4.85 23.54
C THR A 178 -9.63 5.36 24.28
N LEU A 179 -9.72 6.60 24.78
CA LEU A 179 -8.65 7.19 25.58
C LEU A 179 -8.29 6.31 26.80
N ALA A 180 -9.29 5.76 27.49
CA ALA A 180 -9.06 4.87 28.63
C ALA A 180 -8.22 3.64 28.28
N ASP A 181 -8.41 3.06 27.08
CA ASP A 181 -7.64 1.92 26.62
C ASP A 181 -6.17 2.30 26.40
N ALA A 182 -5.92 3.47 25.78
CA ALA A 182 -4.57 3.96 25.54
C ALA A 182 -3.81 4.25 26.84
N GLU A 183 -4.44 4.96 27.77
CA GLU A 183 -3.83 5.27 29.08
C GLU A 183 -3.54 4.00 29.89
N ALA A 184 -4.41 3.00 29.80
CA ALA A 184 -4.20 1.71 30.44
C ALA A 184 -2.95 0.97 29.90
N ASP A 185 -2.55 1.26 28.66
CA ASP A 185 -1.36 0.68 28.02
C ASP A 185 -0.15 1.64 27.98
N GLY A 186 -0.19 2.71 28.78
CA GLY A 186 0.96 3.59 29.02
C GLY A 186 1.11 4.78 28.07
N PHE A 187 0.09 5.06 27.25
CA PHE A 187 -0.01 6.38 26.64
C PHE A 187 -0.36 7.43 27.70
N HIS A 188 0.08 8.67 27.49
CA HIS A 188 -0.35 9.81 28.29
C HIS A 188 -0.46 11.04 27.40
N MET A 189 -1.26 12.00 27.87
CA MET A 189 -1.52 13.24 27.16
C MET A 189 -0.26 14.12 27.08
N ALA A 190 0.25 14.32 25.87
CA ALA A 190 1.28 15.30 25.58
C ALA A 190 0.68 16.66 25.23
N VAL A 191 -0.45 16.68 24.50
CA VAL A 191 -1.14 17.91 24.12
C VAL A 191 -2.58 17.82 24.60
N ASP A 192 -3.04 18.83 25.35
CA ASP A 192 -4.45 18.95 25.74
C ASP A 192 -5.31 19.29 24.52
N TYR A 193 -6.63 19.35 24.69
CA TYR A 193 -7.55 19.54 23.56
C TYR A 193 -7.23 20.82 22.77
N VAL A 194 -6.88 20.64 21.49
CA VAL A 194 -6.70 21.70 20.51
C VAL A 194 -7.83 21.61 19.48
N MET A 195 -8.46 22.75 19.19
CA MET A 195 -9.48 22.83 18.14
C MET A 195 -8.89 22.36 16.81
N GLY A 196 -9.57 21.44 16.14
CA GLY A 196 -9.13 20.81 14.91
C GLY A 196 -8.37 19.52 15.06
N MET A 197 -7.91 19.24 16.27
CA MET A 197 -6.83 18.30 16.50
C MET A 197 -7.19 17.29 17.59
N GLY A 198 -8.06 17.69 18.53
CA GLY A 198 -8.37 16.86 19.69
C GLY A 198 -7.21 16.88 20.68
N THR A 199 -7.07 15.81 21.46
CA THR A 199 -5.95 15.62 22.39
C THR A 199 -4.89 14.71 21.78
N HIS A 200 -3.60 14.95 22.01
CA HIS A 200 -2.51 14.09 21.51
C HIS A 200 -1.89 13.28 22.62
N HIS A 201 -1.81 11.96 22.40
CA HIS A 201 -1.33 11.00 23.39
C HIS A 201 -0.13 10.24 22.84
N VAL A 202 0.93 10.16 23.66
CA VAL A 202 2.22 9.57 23.29
C VAL A 202 2.64 8.52 24.32
N ARG A 203 3.43 7.55 23.87
CA ARG A 203 4.03 6.51 24.72
C ARG A 203 5.54 6.74 24.85
N LEU A 204 5.96 7.33 25.97
CA LEU A 204 7.37 7.68 26.22
C LEU A 204 8.15 6.60 27.00
N GLY A 205 7.49 5.54 27.47
CA GLY A 205 8.13 4.52 28.31
C GLY A 205 8.73 5.13 29.58
N ASP A 206 10.03 4.96 29.78
CA ASP A 206 10.78 5.47 30.94
C ASP A 206 11.40 6.87 30.70
N PHE A 207 11.12 7.51 29.55
CA PHE A 207 11.67 8.83 29.26
C PHE A 207 11.08 9.90 30.20
N SER A 208 11.94 10.84 30.61
CA SER A 208 11.59 12.03 31.38
C SER A 208 12.49 13.18 30.95
N MET A 209 11.95 14.40 30.97
CA MET A 209 12.74 15.63 30.73
C MET A 209 13.81 15.86 31.80
N GLU A 210 13.67 15.21 32.97
CA GLU A 210 14.66 15.28 34.06
C GLU A 210 15.76 14.21 33.93
N ASN A 211 15.75 13.40 32.87
CA ASN A 211 16.76 12.38 32.65
C ASN A 211 18.16 13.00 32.50
N ASP A 212 19.14 12.42 33.20
CA ASP A 212 20.55 12.82 33.11
C ASP A 212 21.03 12.69 31.66
N GLY A 213 21.17 13.83 30.96
CA GLY A 213 21.67 13.89 29.59
C GLY A 213 20.67 14.34 28.53
N PHE A 214 19.41 14.62 28.88
CA PHE A 214 18.49 15.30 27.96
C PHE A 214 18.88 16.78 27.83
N ASP A 215 19.13 17.23 26.60
CA ASP A 215 19.41 18.64 26.29
C ASP A 215 18.20 19.24 25.56
N PRO A 216 17.47 20.21 26.16
CA PRO A 216 16.32 20.82 25.50
C PRO A 216 16.68 21.66 24.27
N LEU A 217 17.95 22.01 24.06
CA LEU A 217 18.42 22.72 22.86
C LEU A 217 18.82 21.78 21.72
N GLU A 218 19.13 20.52 22.04
CA GLU A 218 19.46 19.46 21.08
C GLU A 218 18.78 18.15 21.54
N PRO A 219 17.43 18.09 21.51
CA PRO A 219 16.70 17.01 22.19
C PRO A 219 16.88 15.67 21.50
N GLU A 220 17.06 14.63 22.32
CA GLU A 220 17.01 13.24 21.90
C GLU A 220 16.11 12.45 22.85
N PHE A 221 14.99 11.95 22.33
CA PHE A 221 14.01 11.17 23.10
C PHE A 221 14.42 9.70 23.20
N SER A 222 15.59 9.46 23.78
CA SER A 222 16.20 8.13 23.89
C SER A 222 15.26 7.10 24.56
N GLY A 223 15.08 5.95 23.91
CA GLY A 223 14.21 4.88 24.41
C GLY A 223 12.73 5.06 24.05
N THR A 224 12.38 6.11 23.31
CA THR A 224 11.07 6.30 22.68
C THR A 224 11.14 5.95 21.18
N ARG A 225 10.02 6.09 20.49
CA ARG A 225 9.92 5.99 19.02
C ARG A 225 9.97 7.35 18.32
N MET A 226 10.10 8.44 19.06
CA MET A 226 10.33 9.77 18.49
C MET A 226 11.79 9.88 18.10
N ASP A 227 12.14 9.22 16.99
CA ASP A 227 13.49 9.10 16.47
C ASP A 227 13.51 9.42 14.96
N SER A 228 14.54 8.98 14.25
CA SER A 228 14.74 9.30 12.83
C SER A 228 14.13 8.27 11.87
N ASP A 229 13.51 7.21 12.38
CA ASP A 229 12.92 6.14 11.59
C ASP A 229 11.44 6.41 11.35
N PHE A 230 11.03 6.49 10.09
CA PHE A 230 9.63 6.62 9.73
C PHE A 230 8.99 5.21 9.66
N ASP A 231 8.16 4.91 10.65
CA ASP A 231 7.43 3.64 10.76
C ASP A 231 5.92 3.90 10.57
N PHE A 232 5.47 3.77 9.32
CA PHE A 232 4.08 4.03 8.94
C PHE A 232 3.07 3.19 9.75
N GLU A 233 3.42 1.96 10.15
CA GLU A 233 2.53 1.03 10.86
C GLU A 233 2.16 1.58 12.25
N ARG A 234 3.01 2.43 12.82
CA ARG A 234 2.95 2.78 14.23
C ARG A 234 3.17 4.28 14.42
N PRO A 235 2.10 5.08 14.35
CA PRO A 235 2.20 6.51 14.66
C PRO A 235 2.67 6.75 16.10
N GLU A 236 3.48 7.79 16.29
CA GLU A 236 3.98 8.21 17.62
C GLU A 236 2.85 8.78 18.49
N PHE A 237 1.86 9.43 17.86
CA PHE A 237 0.74 10.07 18.53
C PHE A 237 -0.60 9.48 18.12
N LEU A 238 -1.42 9.16 19.12
CA LEU A 238 -2.84 8.86 18.97
C LEU A 238 -3.66 10.09 19.34
N MET A 239 -4.66 10.41 18.54
CA MET A 239 -5.50 11.60 18.74
C MET A 239 -6.91 11.20 19.15
N TYR A 240 -7.45 11.84 20.19
CA TYR A 240 -8.78 11.55 20.73
C TYR A 240 -9.70 12.76 20.69
N ALA A 241 -11.00 12.48 20.54
CA ALA A 241 -12.05 13.49 20.37
C ALA A 241 -12.19 14.48 21.55
N SER A 242 -11.71 14.12 22.75
CA SER A 242 -11.70 14.96 23.94
C SER A 242 -10.83 14.35 25.04
N SER A 243 -10.67 15.07 26.15
CA SER A 243 -9.99 14.57 27.36
C SER A 243 -10.85 13.59 28.21
N ALA A 244 -12.03 13.18 27.72
CA ALA A 244 -12.89 12.22 28.42
C ALA A 244 -12.38 10.78 28.24
N GLN A 245 -12.55 9.94 29.26
CA GLN A 245 -12.04 8.56 29.26
C GLN A 245 -12.70 7.68 28.17
N ASP A 246 -13.93 8.00 27.78
CA ASP A 246 -14.68 7.36 26.70
C ASP A 246 -14.50 8.06 25.35
N ALA A 247 -13.60 9.05 25.25
CA ALA A 247 -13.31 9.71 23.98
C ALA A 247 -12.78 8.71 22.95
N GLU A 248 -13.34 8.79 21.74
CA GLU A 248 -13.01 7.92 20.63
C GLU A 248 -11.72 8.40 19.94
N LEU A 249 -10.98 7.46 19.37
CA LEU A 249 -9.84 7.71 18.51
C LEU A 249 -10.32 8.40 17.22
N VAL A 250 -9.70 9.52 16.85
CA VAL A 250 -10.11 10.34 15.69
C VAL A 250 -9.05 10.47 14.62
N GLY A 251 -7.78 10.22 14.95
CA GLY A 251 -6.69 10.37 14.01
C GLY A 251 -5.33 10.02 14.61
N PHE A 252 -4.30 10.21 13.80
CA PHE A 252 -2.93 9.83 14.12
C PHE A 252 -1.95 10.95 13.77
N ALA A 253 -0.78 10.93 14.40
CA ALA A 253 0.36 11.70 13.94
C ALA A 253 1.64 10.89 13.98
N TRP A 254 2.46 11.04 12.95
CA TRP A 254 3.85 10.56 12.92
C TRP A 254 4.79 11.68 13.28
N TYR A 255 5.89 11.34 13.94
CA TYR A 255 6.87 12.30 14.41
C TYR A 255 8.29 11.82 14.17
N VAL A 256 8.97 12.47 13.22
CA VAL A 256 10.25 12.00 12.69
C VAL A 256 11.31 13.09 12.82
N ARG A 257 12.44 12.74 13.44
CA ARG A 257 13.63 13.59 13.53
C ARG A 257 14.46 13.49 12.25
N THR A 258 14.93 14.61 11.74
CA THR A 258 15.86 14.65 10.61
C THR A 258 17.04 15.59 10.92
N ASP A 259 18.10 15.52 10.12
CA ASP A 259 19.18 16.53 10.08
C ASP A 259 19.00 17.52 8.91
N SER A 260 17.78 17.56 8.36
CA SER A 260 17.44 18.24 7.12
C SER A 260 16.49 19.41 7.39
N VAL A 261 16.79 20.53 6.73
CA VAL A 261 15.88 21.70 6.66
C VAL A 261 14.64 21.45 5.79
N ASN A 262 14.60 20.32 5.09
CA ASN A 262 13.48 19.87 4.29
C ASN A 262 12.78 18.68 4.98
N PRO A 263 11.46 18.50 4.74
CA PRO A 263 10.69 17.38 5.24
C PRO A 263 11.35 16.01 5.00
N PRO A 264 11.12 15.03 5.90
CA PRO A 264 11.55 13.64 5.70
C PRO A 264 10.85 13.01 4.49
N SER A 265 11.36 11.85 4.07
CA SER A 265 10.57 10.93 3.27
C SER A 265 9.54 10.25 4.17
N GLY A 266 8.29 10.19 3.73
CA GLY A 266 7.22 9.54 4.46
C GLY A 266 6.45 8.56 3.59
N PHE A 267 5.15 8.79 3.47
CA PHE A 267 4.26 7.96 2.66
C PHE A 267 4.60 8.08 1.16
N PRO A 268 4.31 7.05 0.35
CA PRO A 268 4.48 7.11 -1.10
C PRO A 268 3.77 8.30 -1.73
N GLY A 269 4.42 8.92 -2.73
CA GLY A 269 3.95 10.15 -3.37
C GLY A 269 4.38 11.43 -2.66
N ASP A 270 3.60 12.50 -2.83
CA ASP A 270 3.93 13.86 -2.38
C ASP A 270 2.80 14.51 -1.54
N ASN A 271 1.85 13.73 -1.03
CA ASN A 271 0.64 14.24 -0.36
C ASN A 271 0.76 14.30 1.18
N ASP A 272 1.78 13.69 1.78
CA ASP A 272 2.03 13.57 3.22
C ASP A 272 2.68 14.81 3.84
N TRP A 273 2.12 15.98 3.57
CA TRP A 273 2.78 17.24 3.94
C TRP A 273 3.07 17.32 5.44
N TRP A 274 4.32 17.65 5.74
CA TRP A 274 4.86 17.75 7.11
C TRP A 274 4.87 19.20 7.61
N HIS A 275 4.72 19.38 8.91
CA HIS A 275 4.93 20.65 9.61
C HIS A 275 5.95 20.49 10.74
N VAL A 276 6.42 21.61 11.26
CA VAL A 276 7.42 21.66 12.34
C VAL A 276 6.99 22.67 13.40
N HIS A 277 7.28 22.38 14.65
CA HIS A 277 7.17 23.36 15.73
C HIS A 277 8.59 23.83 16.07
N GLU A 278 8.87 25.14 15.99
CA GLU A 278 10.21 25.64 16.30
C GLU A 278 10.56 25.41 17.76
N THR A 279 9.65 25.77 18.68
CA THR A 279 9.83 25.55 20.11
C THR A 279 8.51 25.25 20.81
N LEU A 280 8.48 24.16 21.57
CA LEU A 280 7.35 23.83 22.45
C LEU A 280 7.79 23.86 23.91
N CYS A 281 6.96 24.46 24.75
CA CYS A 281 7.15 24.49 26.20
C CYS A 281 6.47 23.28 26.83
N PHE A 282 7.25 22.35 27.37
CA PHE A 282 6.75 21.16 28.04
C PHE A 282 6.87 21.27 29.55
N THR A 283 5.87 20.80 30.30
CA THR A 283 5.98 20.63 31.74
C THR A 283 7.03 19.57 32.08
N ASN A 284 7.93 19.89 33.01
CA ASN A 284 9.03 18.97 33.35
C ASN A 284 8.54 17.64 33.95
N SER A 285 7.41 17.67 34.65
CA SER A 285 6.89 16.52 35.40
C SER A 285 6.05 15.55 34.57
N SER A 286 5.40 16.01 33.50
CA SER A 286 4.39 15.24 32.79
C SER A 286 4.50 15.29 31.27
N PHE A 287 5.52 15.97 30.72
CA PHE A 287 5.71 16.12 29.28
C PHE A 287 4.48 16.71 28.56
N GLN A 288 3.77 17.62 29.22
CA GLN A 288 2.58 18.25 28.65
C GLN A 288 2.95 19.60 28.02
N VAL A 289 2.55 19.83 26.78
CA VAL A 289 2.69 21.12 26.08
C VAL A 289 1.82 22.17 26.77
N VAL A 290 2.43 23.26 27.21
CA VAL A 290 1.76 24.39 27.89
C VAL A 290 1.99 25.74 27.19
N GLY A 291 2.66 25.71 26.04
CA GLY A 291 2.84 26.86 25.16
C GLY A 291 3.72 26.52 23.96
N GLU A 292 3.65 27.37 22.94
CA GLU A 292 4.37 27.28 21.68
C GLU A 292 5.00 28.63 21.40
N ASP A 293 6.27 28.64 20.98
CA ASP A 293 7.05 29.83 20.62
C ASP A 293 7.00 30.96 21.67
N ILE A 294 6.91 30.58 22.94
CA ILE A 294 6.90 31.49 24.09
C ILE A 294 8.30 31.72 24.65
N SER A 295 8.49 32.84 25.34
CA SER A 295 9.77 33.14 25.99
C SER A 295 10.10 32.13 27.10
N ASP A 296 11.40 31.89 27.34
CA ASP A 296 11.86 31.03 28.44
C ASP A 296 11.31 31.47 29.81
N GLU A 297 11.13 32.79 30.01
CA GLU A 297 10.54 33.34 31.24
C GLU A 297 9.08 32.91 31.39
N ASP A 298 8.30 33.00 30.32
CA ASP A 298 6.89 32.61 30.31
C ASP A 298 6.73 31.09 30.40
N CYS A 299 7.62 30.32 29.80
CA CYS A 299 7.63 28.86 29.89
C CYS A 299 7.97 28.40 31.31
N HIS A 300 8.99 29.00 31.91
CA HIS A 300 9.38 28.72 33.30
C HIS A 300 8.27 29.08 34.29
N TYR A 301 7.51 30.16 34.05
CA TYR A 301 6.36 30.52 34.88
C TYR A 301 5.24 29.45 34.86
N ARG A 302 5.19 28.63 33.82
CA ARG A 302 4.27 27.49 33.67
C ARG A 302 4.89 26.16 34.15
N ASP A 303 5.97 26.22 34.94
CA ASP A 303 6.73 25.06 35.42
C ASP A 303 7.25 24.15 34.27
N GLY A 304 7.53 24.76 33.11
CA GLY A 304 8.01 24.07 31.92
C GLY A 304 9.42 24.45 31.47
N THR A 305 9.88 23.72 30.46
CA THR A 305 11.12 23.97 29.73
C THR A 305 10.82 24.03 28.23
N ASN A 306 11.33 25.07 27.56
CA ASN A 306 11.27 25.18 26.11
C ASN A 306 12.21 24.15 25.49
N VAL A 307 11.69 23.36 24.56
CA VAL A 307 12.42 22.34 23.80
C VAL A 307 12.45 22.76 22.33
N HIS A 308 13.64 22.80 21.75
CA HIS A 308 13.87 23.16 20.34
C HIS A 308 13.61 21.96 19.43
N LEU A 309 12.64 22.08 18.54
CA LEU A 309 12.12 20.95 17.75
C LEU A 309 12.16 21.24 16.24
N ASP A 310 13.01 22.17 15.80
CA ASP A 310 13.16 22.56 14.39
C ASP A 310 13.62 21.41 13.46
N ASP A 311 14.19 20.36 14.03
CA ASP A 311 14.61 19.13 13.35
C ASP A 311 13.57 18.00 13.43
N TYR A 312 12.42 18.23 14.07
CA TYR A 312 11.37 17.22 14.26
C TYR A 312 10.11 17.56 13.48
N TRP A 313 9.77 16.67 12.56
CA TRP A 313 8.68 16.83 11.62
C TRP A 313 7.46 16.03 12.06
N MET A 314 6.29 16.64 11.94
CA MET A 314 5.01 16.00 12.22
C MET A 314 4.12 16.00 10.98
N THR A 315 3.42 14.89 10.76
CA THR A 315 2.29 14.84 9.84
C THR A 315 1.12 14.13 10.51
N HIS A 316 -0.09 14.62 10.26
CA HIS A 316 -1.33 14.05 10.78
C HIS A 316 -2.04 13.25 9.70
N ALA A 317 -2.83 12.24 10.07
CA ALA A 317 -3.74 11.58 9.13
C ALA A 317 -5.12 11.33 9.74
N TRP A 318 -6.15 11.60 8.93
CA TRP A 318 -7.57 11.44 9.27
C TRP A 318 -8.19 10.32 8.41
N ILE A 319 -7.94 9.09 8.84
CA ILE A 319 -8.30 7.85 8.13
C ILE A 319 -9.17 6.92 8.98
N ILE A 320 -9.74 7.42 10.07
CA ILE A 320 -10.59 6.65 10.99
C ILE A 320 -12.02 7.09 10.83
N GLU A 321 -12.92 6.16 10.49
CA GLU A 321 -14.35 6.47 10.44
C GLU A 321 -14.91 6.78 11.85
N PRO A 322 -15.82 7.77 11.98
CA PRO A 322 -16.34 8.64 10.92
C PRO A 322 -15.46 9.87 10.59
N TRP A 323 -14.34 10.07 11.29
CA TRP A 323 -13.41 11.21 11.25
C TRP A 323 -12.49 11.24 10.02
N LEU A 324 -13.05 11.05 8.82
CA LEU A 324 -12.31 11.13 7.56
C LEU A 324 -12.26 12.57 7.05
N THR A 325 -11.14 12.98 6.43
CA THR A 325 -11.05 14.24 5.68
C THR A 325 -10.85 14.00 4.19
N GLU A 326 -11.93 13.78 3.44
CA GLU A 326 -11.89 13.28 2.06
C GLU A 326 -11.16 14.19 1.07
N PHE A 327 -11.10 15.49 1.32
CA PHE A 327 -10.39 16.42 0.44
C PHE A 327 -8.86 16.39 0.62
N ASP A 328 -8.37 15.96 1.79
CA ASP A 328 -6.95 15.88 2.15
C ASP A 328 -6.76 15.07 3.43
N VAL A 329 -6.25 13.83 3.32
CA VAL A 329 -5.97 12.97 4.48
C VAL A 329 -5.00 13.61 5.45
N PHE A 330 -3.99 14.31 4.92
CA PHE A 330 -2.85 14.83 5.65
C PHE A 330 -3.01 16.31 5.97
N THR A 331 -4.25 16.75 6.18
CA THR A 331 -4.52 18.08 6.72
C THR A 331 -4.16 18.12 8.21
N ASN A 332 -3.67 19.26 8.69
CA ASN A 332 -3.37 19.44 10.11
C ASN A 332 -4.64 19.51 10.99
N HIS A 333 -5.84 19.61 10.39
CA HIS A 333 -7.08 19.96 11.07
C HIS A 333 -8.30 19.19 10.57
N HIS A 334 -9.14 18.73 11.48
CA HIS A 334 -10.48 18.21 11.22
C HIS A 334 -11.58 19.20 11.64
N PRO A 335 -12.47 19.65 10.71
CA PRO A 335 -13.44 20.74 10.93
C PRO A 335 -14.47 20.45 12.04
N CYS A 336 -14.78 19.19 12.30
CA CYS A 336 -15.71 18.80 13.37
C CYS A 336 -15.12 18.76 14.79
N LEU A 337 -13.82 19.04 14.97
CA LEU A 337 -13.22 19.20 16.29
C LEU A 337 -13.25 20.69 16.69
N LYS A 338 -14.42 21.19 17.12
CA LYS A 338 -14.63 22.62 17.39
C LYS A 338 -14.06 23.05 18.75
N GLU A 339 -14.00 24.35 19.03
CA GLU A 339 -13.57 24.88 20.34
C GLU A 339 -14.43 24.31 21.49
N GLU A 340 -15.74 24.12 21.26
CA GLU A 340 -16.65 23.54 22.24
C GLU A 340 -16.53 22.02 22.42
N GLY A 341 -15.73 21.36 21.59
CA GLY A 341 -15.52 19.92 21.56
C GLY A 341 -15.88 19.28 20.23
N ALA A 342 -15.65 17.97 20.16
CA ALA A 342 -16.01 17.11 19.05
C ALA A 342 -17.52 17.12 18.72
N VAL A 343 -17.85 17.29 17.45
CA VAL A 343 -19.23 17.24 16.94
C VAL A 343 -19.51 15.87 16.33
N SER A 344 -20.42 15.11 16.94
CA SER A 344 -20.80 13.77 16.47
C SER A 344 -22.06 13.73 15.60
N ASP A 345 -22.75 14.87 15.41
CA ASP A 345 -23.96 14.95 14.59
C ASP A 345 -23.56 15.01 13.10
N PRO A 346 -23.82 13.97 12.29
CA PRO A 346 -23.40 13.92 10.88
C PRO A 346 -24.10 14.96 10.00
N GLU A 347 -25.18 15.60 10.48
CA GLU A 347 -25.89 16.66 9.76
C GLU A 347 -25.32 18.06 10.06
N ASP A 348 -24.30 18.17 10.91
CA ASP A 348 -23.58 19.43 11.12
C ASP A 348 -22.72 19.73 9.88
N SER A 349 -22.72 21.00 9.45
CA SER A 349 -22.01 21.44 8.24
C SER A 349 -20.50 21.20 8.27
N CYS A 350 -19.91 21.01 9.45
CA CYS A 350 -18.49 20.65 9.55
C CYS A 350 -18.19 19.31 8.87
N TRP A 351 -19.15 18.38 8.80
CA TRP A 351 -18.98 17.11 8.11
C TRP A 351 -19.01 17.31 6.60
N ASP A 352 -19.87 18.18 6.08
CA ASP A 352 -19.84 18.58 4.67
C ASP A 352 -18.48 19.20 4.29
N GLU A 353 -17.87 19.97 5.20
CA GLU A 353 -16.52 20.52 5.02
C GLU A 353 -15.45 19.42 5.03
N ALA A 354 -15.56 18.43 5.93
CA ALA A 354 -14.64 17.29 5.99
C ALA A 354 -14.70 16.42 4.71
N PHE A 355 -15.88 16.28 4.11
CA PHE A 355 -16.11 15.54 2.86
C PHE A 355 -15.90 16.40 1.60
N GLY A 356 -15.71 17.71 1.74
CA GLY A 356 -15.64 18.68 0.64
C GLY A 356 -17.00 18.98 -0.02
N GLU A 357 -17.13 20.15 -0.65
CA GLU A 357 -18.35 20.57 -1.38
C GLU A 357 -18.64 19.61 -2.57
N GLY A 358 -19.34 18.49 -2.30
CA GLY A 358 -19.69 17.48 -3.29
C GLY A 358 -19.86 16.04 -2.77
N GLY A 359 -19.43 15.73 -1.54
CA GLY A 359 -19.37 14.36 -1.00
C GLY A 359 -20.72 13.66 -0.71
N SER A 360 -21.86 14.36 -0.79
CA SER A 360 -23.18 13.77 -0.46
C SER A 360 -23.69 12.65 -1.40
N GLU A 361 -22.93 12.24 -2.43
CA GLU A 361 -23.37 11.21 -3.39
C GLU A 361 -22.69 9.83 -3.25
N HIS A 362 -21.79 9.60 -2.30
CA HIS A 362 -21.25 8.25 -2.03
C HIS A 362 -21.97 7.61 -0.84
N ASN A 363 -23.17 7.09 -1.11
CA ASN A 363 -24.02 6.40 -0.16
C ASN A 363 -23.86 4.86 -0.28
N HIS A 364 -23.45 4.24 0.83
CA HIS A 364 -23.61 2.83 1.24
C HIS A 364 -22.73 1.72 0.66
#